data_AF-A0A257YF27-F1
#
_entry.id   AF-A0A257YF27-F1
#
_cell.length_a   1.000
_cell.length_b   1.000
_cell.length_c   1.000
_cell.angle_alpha   90.00
_cell.angle_beta   90.00
_cell.angle_gamma   90.00
#
_symmetry.space_group_name_H-M   'P 1'
#
loop_
_entity.id
_entity.type
_entity.pdbx_description
1 polymer ?
#
loop_
_entity_poly.entity_id
_entity_poly.type
_entity_poly.pdbx_seq_one_letter_code
_entity_poly.pdbx_strand_id
1 'polypeptide(L)'
;MKRFLILALATAPSAALAQPVLMSAPPVPEARVAMEVFGKCAVERRPGEAVRLLKMDFTSTAYRTGLRKLSEDVARDCARRSFGAGVMRSSDLLFAGAMAEALMEAEAAPLNARLVRIAASPVKTFSATDAVAQCLARSLPDQVAALFGTRPGSGAEEAAAAPLAEVIPVCARAGGVAESFELTVPAVRAMIATAAFRLLANSGDANA
;
A
#
# COMPACT_ATOMS: atom_id res chain seq x y z
N MET A 1 5.46 -46.89 -57.20
CA MET A 1 5.74 -47.35 -55.83
C MET A 1 6.41 -46.22 -55.05
N LYS A 2 5.68 -45.47 -54.20
CA LYS A 2 6.21 -44.36 -53.39
C LYS A 2 6.20 -44.79 -51.92
N ARG A 3 7.38 -44.91 -51.33
CA ARG A 3 7.57 -45.24 -49.90
C ARG A 3 7.39 -43.96 -49.07
N PHE A 4 6.39 -43.96 -48.18
CA PHE A 4 6.23 -42.96 -47.12
C PHE A 4 7.11 -43.37 -45.94
N LEU A 5 8.04 -42.50 -45.55
CA LEU A 5 8.85 -42.63 -44.33
C LEU A 5 8.08 -41.95 -43.19
N ILE A 6 7.60 -42.73 -42.22
CA ILE A 6 6.91 -42.22 -41.01
C ILE A 6 7.99 -41.95 -39.96
N LEU A 7 8.17 -40.68 -39.59
CA LEU A 7 9.07 -40.24 -38.53
C LEU A 7 8.29 -40.24 -37.20
N ALA A 8 8.67 -41.11 -36.26
CA ALA A 8 8.08 -41.18 -34.93
C ALA A 8 8.69 -40.10 -34.02
N LEU A 9 7.89 -39.09 -33.63
CA LEU A 9 8.26 -38.11 -32.61
C LEU A 9 8.01 -38.71 -31.22
N ALA A 10 9.08 -38.92 -30.45
CA ALA A 10 9.00 -39.26 -29.03
C ALA A 10 8.70 -38.00 -28.21
N THR A 11 7.55 -37.96 -27.55
CA THR A 11 7.16 -36.88 -26.64
C THR A 11 7.70 -37.16 -25.24
N ALA A 12 8.67 -36.36 -24.79
CA ALA A 12 9.16 -36.41 -23.41
C ALA A 12 8.20 -35.61 -22.49
N PRO A 13 7.79 -36.15 -21.33
CA PRO A 13 6.96 -35.43 -20.38
C PRO A 13 7.79 -34.33 -19.70
N SER A 14 7.34 -33.07 -19.84
CA SER A 14 7.93 -31.94 -19.12
C SER A 14 7.46 -31.98 -17.67
N ALA A 15 8.35 -32.34 -16.75
CA ALA A 15 8.13 -32.13 -15.32
C ALA A 15 8.15 -30.62 -15.04
N ALA A 16 6.97 -30.03 -14.85
CA ALA A 16 6.84 -28.67 -14.38
C ALA A 16 7.32 -28.62 -12.91
N LEU A 17 8.55 -28.15 -12.70
CA LEU A 17 9.04 -27.79 -11.38
C LEU A 17 8.20 -26.60 -10.88
N ALA A 18 7.31 -26.86 -9.94
CA ALA A 18 6.67 -25.84 -9.13
C ALA A 18 7.78 -25.07 -8.40
N GLN A 19 8.08 -23.85 -8.85
CA GLN A 19 8.99 -22.97 -8.11
C GLN A 19 8.29 -22.58 -6.80
N PRO A 20 8.95 -22.71 -5.64
CA PRO A 20 8.42 -22.16 -4.41
C PRO A 20 8.24 -20.65 -4.60
N VAL A 21 7.03 -20.16 -4.37
CA VAL A 21 6.74 -18.74 -4.30
C VAL A 21 7.51 -18.22 -3.09
N LEU A 22 8.71 -17.69 -3.32
CA LEU A 22 9.48 -16.97 -2.31
C LEU A 22 8.66 -15.75 -1.91
N MET A 23 7.91 -15.86 -0.81
CA MET A 23 7.43 -14.71 -0.06
C MET A 23 8.66 -13.86 0.22
N SER A 24 8.74 -12.71 -0.44
CA SER A 24 9.90 -11.83 -0.36
C SER A 24 10.03 -11.35 1.08
N ALA A 25 11.22 -11.46 1.66
CA ALA A 25 11.49 -10.94 3.00
C ALA A 25 11.03 -9.47 3.11
N PRO A 26 10.54 -9.03 4.29
CA PRO A 26 10.12 -7.65 4.46
C PRO A 26 11.24 -6.68 4.07
N PRO A 27 10.91 -5.52 3.48
CA PRO A 27 11.91 -4.56 3.04
C PRO A 27 12.77 -4.10 4.22
N VAL A 28 14.08 -4.05 4.02
CA VAL A 28 15.03 -3.51 5.01
C VAL A 28 14.67 -2.06 5.37
N PRO A 29 14.95 -1.59 6.61
CA PRO A 29 14.55 -0.27 7.08
C PRO A 29 14.88 0.87 6.11
N GLU A 30 16.07 0.84 5.50
CA GLU A 30 16.53 1.86 4.57
C GLU A 30 15.67 1.93 3.30
N ALA A 31 15.21 0.78 2.79
CA ALA A 31 14.32 0.73 1.64
C ALA A 31 12.94 1.31 1.97
N ARG A 32 12.49 1.18 3.22
CA ARG A 32 11.21 1.72 3.69
C ARG A 32 11.26 3.24 3.85
N VAL A 33 12.35 3.74 4.43
CA VAL A 33 12.63 5.19 4.48
C VAL A 33 12.76 5.76 3.06
N ALA A 34 13.41 5.02 2.15
CA ALA A 34 13.50 5.44 0.76
C ALA A 34 12.13 5.56 0.09
N MET A 35 11.22 4.63 0.39
CA MET A 35 9.84 4.65 -0.10
C MET A 35 9.06 5.85 0.42
N GLU A 36 9.17 6.16 1.71
CA GLU A 36 8.55 7.34 2.34
C GLU A 36 9.00 8.64 1.65
N VAL A 37 10.31 8.83 1.51
CA VAL A 37 10.90 10.00 0.83
C VAL A 37 10.45 10.08 -0.64
N PHE A 38 10.41 8.95 -1.34
CA PHE A 38 9.94 8.93 -2.72
C PHE A 38 8.45 9.26 -2.85
N GLY A 39 7.60 8.71 -1.97
CA GLY A 39 6.17 9.03 -1.91
C GLY A 39 5.91 10.51 -1.68
N LYS A 40 6.64 11.12 -0.74
CA LYS A 40 6.60 12.57 -0.49
C LYS A 40 6.97 13.39 -1.72
N CYS A 41 8.08 13.06 -2.37
CA CYS A 41 8.48 13.74 -3.61
C CYS A 41 7.44 13.57 -4.73
N ALA A 42 6.83 12.38 -4.87
CA ALA A 42 5.79 12.15 -5.87
C ALA A 42 4.57 13.04 -5.64
N VAL A 43 4.12 13.18 -4.38
CA VAL A 43 3.04 14.08 -3.98
C VAL A 43 3.40 15.54 -4.25
N GLU A 44 4.59 15.99 -3.89
CA GLU A 44 5.04 17.37 -4.16
C GLU A 44 5.07 17.70 -5.65
N ARG A 45 5.45 16.74 -6.50
CA ARG A 45 5.55 16.95 -7.95
C ARG A 45 4.24 16.82 -8.69
N ARG A 46 3.33 15.94 -8.23
CA ARG A 46 2.09 15.60 -8.93
C ARG A 46 0.92 15.46 -7.94
N PRO A 47 0.61 16.49 -7.14
CA PRO A 47 -0.32 16.37 -6.01
C PRO A 47 -1.72 15.95 -6.47
N GLY A 48 -2.28 16.62 -7.48
CA GLY A 48 -3.62 16.29 -7.98
C GLY A 48 -3.73 14.88 -8.60
N GLU A 49 -2.63 14.33 -9.12
CA GLU A 49 -2.62 12.96 -9.63
C GLU A 49 -2.51 11.93 -8.51
N ALA A 50 -1.69 12.19 -7.48
CA ALA A 50 -1.62 11.34 -6.30
C ALA A 50 -2.99 11.24 -5.61
N VAL A 51 -3.65 12.38 -5.36
CA VAL A 51 -5.02 12.43 -4.80
C VAL A 51 -5.99 11.65 -5.67
N ARG A 52 -5.99 11.92 -6.99
CA ARG A 52 -6.89 11.23 -7.94
C ARG A 52 -6.71 9.72 -7.87
N LEU A 53 -5.47 9.22 -7.92
CA LEU A 53 -5.18 7.78 -7.90
C LEU A 53 -5.60 7.14 -6.58
N LEU A 54 -5.28 7.76 -5.44
CA LEU A 54 -5.59 7.19 -4.12
C LEU A 54 -7.10 7.09 -3.83
N LYS A 55 -7.93 7.88 -4.53
CA LYS A 55 -9.41 7.82 -4.46
C LYS A 55 -10.02 6.76 -5.39
N MET A 56 -9.25 6.19 -6.31
CA MET A 56 -9.75 5.16 -7.24
C MET A 56 -9.87 3.80 -6.56
N ASP A 57 -10.61 2.90 -7.22
CA ASP A 57 -10.64 1.48 -6.86
C ASP A 57 -9.27 0.83 -7.13
N PHE A 58 -8.56 0.46 -6.05
CA PHE A 58 -7.21 -0.10 -6.14
C PHE A 58 -7.17 -1.51 -6.74
N THR A 59 -8.31 -2.18 -6.87
CA THR A 59 -8.40 -3.50 -7.52
C THR A 59 -8.40 -3.38 -9.06
N SER A 60 -8.66 -2.18 -9.57
CA SER A 60 -8.79 -1.93 -11.00
C SER A 60 -7.44 -1.87 -11.73
N THR A 61 -7.46 -2.26 -13.02
CA THR A 61 -6.29 -2.11 -13.91
C THR A 61 -5.94 -0.65 -14.16
N ALA A 62 -6.93 0.24 -14.17
CA ALA A 62 -6.73 1.68 -14.33
C ALA A 62 -5.90 2.26 -13.19
N TYR A 63 -6.19 1.87 -11.93
CA TYR A 63 -5.40 2.27 -10.77
C TYR A 63 -3.95 1.78 -10.89
N ARG A 64 -3.73 0.47 -11.10
CA ARG A 64 -2.38 -0.11 -11.21
C ARG A 64 -1.56 0.55 -12.31
N THR A 65 -2.19 0.81 -13.46
CA THR A 65 -1.53 1.45 -14.61
C THR A 65 -1.19 2.90 -14.30
N GLY A 66 -2.11 3.65 -13.69
CA GLY A 66 -1.89 5.04 -13.31
C GLY A 66 -0.81 5.19 -12.25
N LEU A 67 -0.79 4.31 -11.24
CA LEU A 67 0.22 4.31 -10.18
C LEU A 67 1.62 4.02 -10.73
N ARG A 68 1.74 3.00 -11.59
CA ARG A 68 2.99 2.70 -12.29
C ARG A 68 3.45 3.90 -13.14
N LYS A 69 2.56 4.48 -13.94
CA LYS A 69 2.89 5.64 -14.77
C LYS A 69 3.35 6.84 -13.94
N LEU A 70 2.67 7.13 -12.83
CA LEU A 70 3.08 8.19 -11.91
C LEU A 70 4.49 7.91 -11.37
N SER A 71 4.76 6.69 -10.90
CA SER A 71 6.08 6.29 -10.40
C SER A 71 7.17 6.46 -11.47
N GLU A 72 6.90 6.05 -12.72
CA GLU A 72 7.84 6.18 -13.85
C GLU A 72 8.09 7.65 -14.22
N ASP A 73 7.03 8.47 -14.27
CA ASP A 73 7.10 9.89 -14.60
C ASP A 73 7.97 10.66 -13.60
N VAL A 74 7.85 10.37 -12.30
CA VAL A 74 8.59 11.08 -11.24
C VAL A 74 9.92 10.42 -10.90
N ALA A 75 10.19 9.20 -11.36
CA ALA A 75 11.38 8.42 -11.01
C ALA A 75 12.68 9.21 -11.22
N ARG A 76 12.84 9.86 -12.38
CA ARG A 76 14.09 10.58 -12.69
C ARG A 76 14.37 11.73 -11.73
N ASP A 77 13.33 12.45 -11.31
CA ASP A 77 13.47 13.64 -10.47
C ASP A 77 13.54 13.28 -8.98
N CYS A 78 12.73 12.30 -8.55
CA CYS A 78 12.61 11.91 -7.15
C CYS A 78 13.65 10.87 -6.73
N ALA A 79 13.91 9.85 -7.55
CA ALA A 79 14.88 8.80 -7.20
C ALA A 79 16.33 9.29 -7.35
N ARG A 80 16.64 10.07 -8.39
CA ARG A 80 18.01 10.56 -8.63
C ARG A 80 18.51 11.48 -7.52
N ARG A 81 17.64 12.35 -7.00
CA ARG A 81 17.97 13.27 -5.90
C ARG A 81 18.11 12.56 -4.56
N SER A 82 17.38 11.48 -4.36
CA SER A 82 17.28 10.83 -3.06
C SER A 82 18.22 9.64 -2.91
N PHE A 83 18.46 8.86 -3.98
CA PHE A 83 19.18 7.58 -3.92
C PHE A 83 20.15 7.33 -5.10
N GLY A 84 20.35 8.31 -6.00
CA GLY A 84 21.30 8.20 -7.11
C GLY A 84 20.76 7.56 -8.39
N ALA A 85 21.65 7.04 -9.25
CA ALA A 85 21.27 6.44 -10.52
C ALA A 85 20.70 5.03 -10.31
N GLY A 86 19.37 4.88 -10.43
CA GLY A 86 18.68 3.60 -10.31
C GLY A 86 17.17 3.73 -10.51
N VAL A 87 16.49 2.60 -10.76
CA VAL A 87 15.02 2.52 -10.79
C VAL A 87 14.56 1.97 -9.44
N MET A 88 13.78 2.74 -8.71
CA MET A 88 13.15 2.24 -7.49
C MET A 88 12.02 1.27 -7.86
N ARG A 89 12.15 0.02 -7.44
CA ARG A 89 11.09 -0.99 -7.57
C ARG A 89 10.39 -1.13 -6.23
N SER A 90 9.07 -1.09 -6.25
CA SER A 90 8.27 -1.27 -5.03
C SER A 90 6.95 -1.91 -5.35
N SER A 91 6.28 -2.42 -4.32
CA SER A 91 4.90 -2.83 -4.47
C SER A 91 4.01 -1.58 -4.56
N ASP A 92 2.97 -1.68 -5.40
CA ASP A 92 1.94 -0.65 -5.55
C ASP A 92 1.37 -0.22 -4.18
N LEU A 93 1.20 -1.16 -3.26
CA LEU A 93 0.70 -0.89 -1.91
C LEU A 93 1.64 0.03 -1.11
N LEU A 94 2.95 -0.27 -1.07
CA LEU A 94 3.89 0.53 -0.27
C LEU A 94 4.04 1.94 -0.84
N PHE A 95 4.08 2.06 -2.16
CA PHE A 95 4.15 3.38 -2.81
C PHE A 95 2.87 4.19 -2.57
N ALA A 96 1.69 3.58 -2.71
CA ALA A 96 0.43 4.24 -2.39
C ALA A 96 0.32 4.63 -0.92
N GLY A 97 0.79 3.78 0.00
CA GLY A 97 0.86 4.08 1.42
C GLY A 97 1.72 5.30 1.72
N ALA A 98 2.93 5.36 1.15
CA ALA A 98 3.83 6.50 1.34
C ALA A 98 3.25 7.82 0.81
N MET A 99 2.58 7.80 -0.36
CA MET A 99 1.89 9.00 -0.86
C MET A 99 0.72 9.42 0.05
N ALA A 100 -0.05 8.45 0.55
CA ALA A 100 -1.17 8.72 1.44
C ALA A 100 -0.71 9.36 2.77
N GLU A 101 0.37 8.85 3.36
CA GLU A 101 0.98 9.45 4.55
C GLU A 101 1.47 10.87 4.27
N ALA A 102 2.17 11.09 3.15
CA ALA A 102 2.66 12.42 2.79
C ALA A 102 1.53 13.45 2.59
N LEU A 103 0.42 13.06 1.96
CA LEU A 103 -0.76 13.92 1.81
C LEU A 103 -1.42 14.24 3.16
N MET A 104 -1.53 13.25 4.05
CA MET A 104 -2.10 13.47 5.38
C MET A 104 -1.19 14.31 6.28
N GLU A 105 0.13 14.18 6.15
CA GLU A 105 1.15 14.95 6.89
C GLU A 105 1.18 16.42 6.46
N ALA A 106 0.87 16.72 5.19
CA ALA A 106 0.87 18.08 4.65
C ALA A 106 -0.21 19.01 5.26
N GLU A 107 -1.15 18.44 6.01
CA GLU A 107 -2.30 19.15 6.56
C GLU A 107 -2.02 19.69 7.95
N ALA A 108 -2.48 20.91 8.23
CA ALA A 108 -2.17 21.60 9.49
C ALA A 108 -2.86 20.98 10.72
N ALA A 109 -4.05 20.39 10.53
CA ALA A 109 -4.82 19.81 11.63
C ALA A 109 -4.27 18.41 12.02
N PRO A 110 -4.17 18.09 13.32
CA PRO A 110 -3.69 16.78 13.76
C PRO A 110 -4.48 15.62 13.15
N LEU A 111 -3.78 14.58 12.69
CA LEU A 111 -4.40 13.46 11.99
C LEU A 111 -5.47 12.75 12.83
N ASN A 112 -5.19 12.48 14.11
CA ASN A 112 -6.15 11.83 14.99
C ASN A 112 -7.46 12.62 15.11
N ALA A 113 -7.37 13.95 15.28
CA ALA A 113 -8.54 14.83 15.36
C ALA A 113 -9.35 14.84 14.04
N ARG A 114 -8.69 14.71 12.89
CA ARG A 114 -9.36 14.56 11.59
C ARG A 114 -10.05 13.20 11.48
N LEU A 115 -9.37 12.10 11.84
CA LEU A 115 -9.93 10.75 11.82
C LEU A 115 -11.14 10.59 12.75
N VAL A 116 -11.08 11.15 13.96
CA VAL A 116 -12.22 11.13 14.90
C VAL A 116 -13.46 11.78 14.30
N ARG A 117 -13.31 12.92 13.61
CA ARG A 117 -14.44 13.65 12.99
C ARG A 117 -15.13 12.85 11.89
N ILE A 118 -14.40 11.97 11.21
CA ILE A 118 -14.91 11.21 10.06
C ILE A 118 -15.26 9.76 10.39
N ALA A 119 -15.17 9.36 11.66
CA ALA A 119 -15.30 7.97 12.05
C ALA A 119 -16.63 7.32 11.60
N ALA A 120 -17.72 8.09 11.56
CA ALA A 120 -19.03 7.62 11.13
C ALA A 120 -19.31 7.82 9.63
N SER A 121 -18.41 8.45 8.87
CA SER A 121 -18.65 8.78 7.46
C SER A 121 -18.69 7.50 6.61
N PRO A 122 -19.75 7.29 5.80
CA PRO A 122 -19.83 6.13 4.92
C PRO A 122 -18.82 6.28 3.78
N VAL A 123 -17.92 5.32 3.65
CA VAL A 123 -16.92 5.27 2.57
C VAL A 123 -16.94 3.88 1.96
N LYS A 124 -16.92 3.84 0.62
CA LYS A 124 -16.88 2.59 -0.14
C LYS A 124 -15.61 1.82 0.23
N THR A 125 -15.77 0.53 0.49
CA THR A 125 -14.67 -0.43 0.60
C THR A 125 -14.43 -1.11 -0.75
N PHE A 126 -13.18 -1.31 -1.15
CA PHE A 126 -12.84 -1.97 -2.42
C PHE A 126 -12.40 -3.43 -2.26
N SER A 127 -12.07 -3.86 -1.03
CA SER A 127 -11.79 -5.27 -0.70
C SER A 127 -12.11 -5.54 0.78
N ALA A 128 -12.08 -6.81 1.19
CA ALA A 128 -12.20 -7.17 2.59
C ALA A 128 -11.04 -6.62 3.44
N THR A 129 -9.81 -6.63 2.92
CA THR A 129 -8.64 -6.04 3.60
C THR A 129 -8.74 -4.52 3.74
N ASP A 130 -9.38 -3.83 2.78
CA ASP A 130 -9.68 -2.41 2.89
C ASP A 130 -10.76 -2.13 3.96
N ALA A 131 -11.77 -3.00 4.08
CA ALA A 131 -12.73 -2.90 5.18
C ALA A 131 -12.04 -3.02 6.55
N VAL A 132 -11.06 -3.92 6.69
CA VAL A 132 -10.23 -4.03 7.91
C VAL A 132 -9.44 -2.76 8.16
N ALA A 133 -8.73 -2.24 7.15
CA ALA A 133 -7.92 -1.03 7.27
C ALA A 133 -8.78 0.20 7.65
N GLN A 134 -9.96 0.35 7.06
CA GLN A 134 -10.90 1.40 7.43
C GLN A 134 -11.44 1.23 8.85
N CYS A 135 -11.71 -0.01 9.29
CA CYS A 135 -12.11 -0.29 10.67
C CYS A 135 -11.03 0.12 11.67
N LEU A 136 -9.75 -0.19 11.39
CA LEU A 136 -8.63 0.23 12.24
C LEU A 136 -8.50 1.75 12.30
N ALA A 137 -8.53 2.43 11.15
CA ALA A 137 -8.46 3.89 11.06
C ALA A 137 -9.58 4.60 11.86
N ARG A 138 -10.79 4.03 11.89
CA ARG A 138 -11.93 4.56 12.65
C ARG A 138 -11.87 4.23 14.13
N SER A 139 -11.42 3.02 14.48
CA SER A 139 -11.48 2.51 15.86
C SER A 139 -10.32 2.99 16.72
N LEU A 140 -9.17 3.27 16.09
CA LEU A 140 -7.91 3.56 16.77
C LEU A 140 -7.22 4.82 16.19
N PRO A 141 -7.90 5.99 16.13
CA PRO A 141 -7.36 7.17 15.47
C PRO A 141 -6.06 7.67 16.10
N ASP A 142 -5.91 7.55 17.42
CA ASP A 142 -4.68 7.94 18.11
C ASP A 142 -3.52 7.00 17.82
N GLN A 143 -3.74 5.68 17.79
CA GLN A 143 -2.71 4.69 17.48
C GLN A 143 -2.28 4.78 16.01
N VAL A 144 -3.21 5.08 15.11
CA VAL A 144 -2.91 5.30 13.69
C VAL A 144 -2.07 6.56 13.50
N ALA A 145 -2.43 7.67 14.16
CA ALA A 145 -1.61 8.87 14.15
C ALA A 145 -0.22 8.64 14.77
N ALA A 146 -0.15 7.88 15.86
CA ALA A 146 1.12 7.50 16.47
C ALA A 146 1.99 6.67 15.53
N LEU A 147 1.42 5.68 14.83
CA LEU A 147 2.13 4.86 13.84
C LEU A 147 2.74 5.72 12.74
N PHE A 148 1.97 6.62 12.12
CA PHE A 148 2.48 7.47 11.04
C PHE A 148 3.48 8.52 11.53
N GLY A 149 3.46 8.87 12.80
CA GLY A 149 4.48 9.71 13.43
C GLY A 149 5.84 9.00 13.64
N THR A 150 5.95 7.70 13.37
CA THR A 150 7.20 6.94 13.55
C THR A 150 8.00 6.84 12.26
N ARG A 151 9.34 6.75 12.41
CA ARG A 151 10.24 6.43 11.31
C ARG A 151 10.03 4.98 10.84
N PRO A 152 9.83 4.72 9.53
CA PRO A 152 9.72 3.36 9.01
C PRO A 152 10.94 2.49 9.33
N GLY A 153 10.69 1.24 9.74
CA GLY A 153 11.72 0.26 10.11
C GLY A 153 12.37 0.49 11.47
N SER A 154 11.85 1.41 12.28
CA SER A 154 12.35 1.65 13.63
C SER A 154 11.65 0.79 14.68
N GLY A 155 12.29 0.59 15.84
CA GLY A 155 11.63 -0.06 16.98
C GLY A 155 10.42 0.72 17.51
N ALA A 156 10.37 2.05 17.29
CA ALA A 156 9.21 2.86 17.64
C ALA A 156 8.00 2.51 16.74
N GLU A 157 8.24 2.20 15.47
CA GLU A 157 7.17 1.77 14.56
C GLU A 157 6.60 0.41 14.98
N GLU A 158 7.47 -0.56 15.32
CA GLU A 158 7.05 -1.87 15.84
C GLU A 158 6.18 -1.70 17.11
N ALA A 159 6.63 -0.85 18.04
CA ALA A 159 5.89 -0.55 19.25
C ALA A 159 4.53 0.13 18.97
N ALA A 160 4.48 1.06 18.01
CA ALA A 160 3.25 1.73 17.62
C ALA A 160 2.27 0.81 16.85
N ALA A 161 2.80 -0.22 16.17
CA ALA A 161 2.01 -1.21 15.46
C ALA A 161 1.37 -2.27 16.37
N ALA A 162 1.98 -2.57 17.53
CA ALA A 162 1.52 -3.64 18.41
C ALA A 162 0.04 -3.52 18.84
N PRO A 163 -0.46 -2.34 19.28
CA PRO A 163 -1.88 -2.20 19.64
C PRO A 163 -2.84 -2.39 18.45
N LEU A 164 -2.39 -2.07 17.23
CA LEU A 164 -3.19 -2.30 16.03
C LEU A 164 -3.35 -3.81 15.78
N ALA A 165 -2.30 -4.60 16.01
CA ALA A 165 -2.32 -6.04 15.84
C ALA A 165 -3.36 -6.74 16.71
N GLU A 166 -3.60 -6.24 17.92
CA GLU A 166 -4.62 -6.77 18.84
C GLU A 166 -6.05 -6.56 18.32
N VAL A 167 -6.29 -5.50 17.55
CA VAL A 167 -7.62 -5.13 17.03
C VAL A 167 -7.88 -5.67 15.63
N ILE A 168 -6.84 -6.05 14.88
CA ILE A 168 -6.98 -6.68 13.56
C ILE A 168 -8.00 -7.83 13.55
N PRO A 169 -7.99 -8.82 14.48
CA PRO A 169 -8.96 -9.91 14.46
C PRO A 169 -10.41 -9.45 14.63
N VAL A 170 -10.65 -8.39 15.41
CA VAL A 170 -11.99 -7.81 15.58
C VAL A 170 -12.44 -7.16 14.27
N CYS A 171 -11.59 -6.34 13.66
CA CYS A 171 -11.87 -5.69 12.38
C CYS A 171 -12.01 -6.70 11.22
N ALA A 172 -11.21 -7.77 11.23
CA ALA A 172 -11.29 -8.86 10.25
C ALA A 172 -12.64 -9.56 10.28
N ARG A 173 -13.13 -9.93 11.47
CA ARG A 173 -14.46 -10.52 11.64
C ARG A 173 -15.56 -9.57 11.19
N ALA A 174 -15.49 -8.30 11.56
CA ALA A 174 -16.45 -7.29 11.12
C ALA A 174 -16.44 -7.09 9.58
N GLY A 175 -15.28 -7.25 8.95
CA GLY A 175 -15.09 -7.18 7.49
C GLY A 175 -15.38 -8.47 6.73
N GLY A 176 -15.85 -9.54 7.40
CA GLY A 176 -16.15 -10.82 6.77
C GLY A 176 -14.91 -11.63 6.33
N VAL A 177 -13.74 -11.33 6.90
CA VAL A 177 -12.50 -12.09 6.65
C VAL A 177 -12.47 -13.28 7.62
N ALA A 178 -12.69 -14.49 7.10
CA ALA A 178 -12.75 -15.71 7.90
C ALA A 178 -11.37 -16.29 8.25
N GLU A 179 -10.35 -16.02 7.43
CA GLU A 179 -9.00 -16.55 7.60
C GLU A 179 -8.07 -15.54 8.28
N SER A 180 -7.17 -16.02 9.14
CA SER A 180 -6.05 -15.22 9.63
C SER A 180 -5.08 -14.95 8.49
N PHE A 181 -4.79 -13.68 8.22
CA PHE A 181 -3.77 -13.29 7.28
C PHE A 181 -2.63 -12.62 8.05
N GLU A 182 -1.39 -13.10 7.82
CA GLU A 182 -0.21 -12.51 8.44
C GLU A 182 0.10 -11.19 7.73
N LEU A 183 0.01 -10.09 8.47
CA LEU A 183 0.38 -8.78 7.99
C LEU A 183 1.71 -8.38 8.61
N THR A 184 2.67 -8.04 7.76
CA THR A 184 3.88 -7.36 8.19
C THR A 184 3.56 -5.91 8.56
N VAL A 185 4.28 -5.32 9.52
CA VAL A 185 4.15 -3.89 9.88
C VAL A 185 4.13 -2.95 8.66
N PRO A 186 5.03 -3.05 7.66
CA PRO A 186 4.94 -2.21 6.46
C PRO A 186 3.64 -2.38 5.68
N ALA A 187 3.10 -3.60 5.60
CA ALA A 187 1.82 -3.85 4.94
C ALA A 187 0.66 -3.23 5.73
N VAL A 188 0.62 -3.40 7.05
CA VAL A 188 -0.39 -2.78 7.93
C VAL A 188 -0.37 -1.27 7.77
N ARG A 189 0.81 -0.65 7.88
CA ARG A 189 0.97 0.81 7.77
C ARG A 189 0.46 1.33 6.43
N ALA A 190 0.87 0.73 5.32
CA ALA A 190 0.44 1.15 3.99
C ALA A 190 -1.07 0.95 3.76
N MET A 191 -1.63 -0.17 4.25
CA MET A 191 -3.07 -0.43 4.15
C MET A 191 -3.88 0.63 4.91
N ILE A 192 -3.53 0.87 6.17
CA ILE A 192 -4.19 1.89 7.00
C ILE A 192 -4.01 3.27 6.37
N ALA A 193 -2.82 3.61 5.85
CA ALA A 193 -2.56 4.93 5.27
C ALA A 193 -3.50 5.22 4.10
N THR A 194 -3.60 4.28 3.14
CA THR A 194 -4.49 4.48 1.99
C THR A 194 -5.97 4.48 2.39
N ALA A 195 -6.37 3.71 3.40
CA ALA A 195 -7.73 3.71 3.91
C ALA A 195 -8.08 5.01 4.64
N ALA A 196 -7.22 5.45 5.57
CA ALA A 196 -7.34 6.72 6.31
C ALA A 196 -7.43 7.90 5.36
N PHE A 197 -6.58 7.92 4.33
CA PHE A 197 -6.64 8.92 3.27
C PHE A 197 -8.01 8.95 2.56
N ARG A 198 -8.51 7.79 2.11
CA ARG A 198 -9.84 7.71 1.45
C ARG A 198 -10.97 8.14 2.38
N LEU A 199 -10.86 7.84 3.67
CA LEU A 199 -11.82 8.29 4.67
C LEU A 199 -11.89 9.83 4.74
N LEU A 200 -10.73 10.47 4.79
CA LEU A 200 -10.61 11.93 4.83
C LEU A 200 -11.05 12.56 3.51
N ALA A 201 -10.56 12.06 2.38
CA ALA A 201 -10.82 12.61 1.05
C ALA A 201 -12.28 12.53 0.59
N ASN A 202 -13.08 11.63 1.17
CA ASN A 202 -14.51 11.51 0.88
C ASN A 202 -15.40 12.29 1.85
N SER A 203 -14.83 12.83 2.93
CA SER A 203 -15.56 13.59 3.95
C SER A 203 -15.63 15.10 3.69
N GLY A 204 -14.96 15.58 2.64
CA GLY A 204 -14.91 17.00 2.30
C GLY A 204 -13.82 17.80 3.01
N ASP A 205 -12.88 17.15 3.71
CA ASP A 205 -11.57 17.73 4.04
C ASP A 205 -10.89 18.06 2.69
N ALA A 206 -11.01 19.32 2.27
CA ALA A 206 -10.91 19.76 0.87
C ALA A 206 -9.53 19.61 0.21
N ASN A 207 -8.52 19.11 0.92
CA ASN A 207 -7.16 18.87 0.42
C ASN A 207 -6.57 17.51 0.84
N ALA A 208 -7.39 16.57 1.35
CA ALA A 208 -6.98 15.17 1.47
C ALA A 208 -6.81 14.56 0.07
#